data_AF-A0A2L2SYJ1-F1
#
_entry.id   AF-A0A2L2SYJ1-F1
#
_cell.length_a   1.000
_cell.length_b   1.000
_cell.length_c   1.000
_cell.angle_alpha   90.00
_cell.angle_beta   90.00
_cell.angle_gamma   90.00
#
_symmetry.space_group_name_H-M   'P 1'
#
loop_
_entity.id
_entity.type
_entity.pdbx_description
1 polymer ?
#
loop_
_entity_poly.entity_id
_entity_poly.type
_entity_poly.pdbx_seq_one_letter_code
_entity_poly.pdbx_strand_id
1 'polypeptide(L)'
;MEEAFYTINQYMVTADTAVYVILTIHWNLCIGTIASYPDAHPTVKSILQELQEFKSVGEFMLSEVGHGLDARNIETTATMNSDGSFDLHTPVSRAAKIMPPTTLLAGMPRLAVVFAQLTADGVNRGVRPFIVRINQDDGTMSPGVISRLLPSRPGPKPVDHAVTTFHHVYLEPWVLLEDASSSDNPRKEFSRHTQRVTTGTLSSSMGNIPVLRLIAFIAG
;
A
#
# COMPACT_ATOMS: atom_id res chain seq x y z
N MET A 1 -4.99 16.59 7.03
CA MET A 1 -5.10 15.21 6.51
C MET A 1 -6.27 14.47 7.16
N GLU A 2 -6.42 14.54 8.49
CA GLU A 2 -7.50 13.84 9.22
C GLU A 2 -8.92 14.34 8.85
N GLU A 3 -9.11 15.65 8.67
CA GLU A 3 -10.42 16.21 8.30
C GLU A 3 -10.89 15.77 6.90
N ALA A 4 -9.98 15.74 5.92
CA ALA A 4 -10.27 15.20 4.59
C ALA A 4 -10.63 13.70 4.66
N PHE A 5 -9.92 12.93 5.49
CA PHE A 5 -10.22 11.52 5.71
C PHE A 5 -11.59 11.30 6.37
N TYR A 6 -11.98 12.17 7.30
CA TYR A 6 -13.29 12.14 7.92
C TYR A 6 -14.42 12.41 6.89
N THR A 7 -14.27 13.43 6.04
CA THR A 7 -15.23 13.76 4.99
C THR A 7 -15.45 12.59 4.01
N ILE A 8 -14.39 11.88 3.64
CA ILE A 8 -14.48 10.66 2.81
C ILE A 8 -15.37 9.61 3.46
N ASN A 9 -15.20 9.36 4.76
CA ASN A 9 -15.98 8.35 5.49
C ASN A 9 -17.46 8.74 5.65
N GLN A 10 -17.81 10.02 5.66
CA GLN A 10 -19.20 10.44 5.87
C GLN A 10 -20.04 10.49 4.58
N TYR A 11 -19.47 10.98 3.50
CA TYR A 11 -20.24 11.28 2.27
C TYR A 11 -19.94 10.28 1.14
N MET A 12 -18.68 9.92 0.95
CA MET A 12 -18.28 9.12 -0.22
C MET A 12 -18.76 7.68 -0.11
N VAL A 13 -18.76 7.11 1.11
CA VAL A 13 -19.20 5.72 1.31
C VAL A 13 -20.65 5.48 0.87
N THR A 14 -21.52 6.48 1.00
CA THR A 14 -22.93 6.39 0.56
C THR A 14 -23.14 6.75 -0.90
N ALA A 15 -22.22 7.49 -1.52
CA ALA A 15 -22.34 7.96 -2.90
C ALA A 15 -21.64 7.02 -3.89
N ASP A 16 -20.39 6.64 -3.62
CA ASP A 16 -19.57 5.78 -4.46
C ASP A 16 -18.53 5.01 -3.63
N THR A 17 -18.77 3.70 -3.47
CA THR A 17 -17.89 2.81 -2.71
C THR A 17 -16.55 2.55 -3.40
N ALA A 18 -16.46 2.68 -4.73
CA ALA A 18 -15.21 2.52 -5.46
C ALA A 18 -14.25 3.68 -5.16
N VAL A 19 -14.76 4.91 -5.25
CA VAL A 19 -13.99 6.11 -4.92
C VAL A 19 -13.60 6.10 -3.45
N TYR A 20 -14.51 5.69 -2.55
CA TYR A 20 -14.20 5.51 -1.14
C TYR A 20 -12.99 4.58 -0.90
N VAL A 21 -12.95 3.42 -1.56
CA VAL A 21 -11.83 2.47 -1.45
C VAL A 21 -10.53 3.08 -1.95
N ILE A 22 -10.54 3.69 -3.14
CA ILE A 22 -9.34 4.30 -3.75
C ILE A 22 -8.78 5.39 -2.84
N LEU A 23 -9.64 6.30 -2.37
CA LEU A 23 -9.22 7.42 -1.53
C LEU A 23 -8.73 6.97 -0.14
N THR A 24 -9.33 5.91 0.42
CA THR A 24 -8.89 5.34 1.69
C THR A 24 -7.50 4.70 1.56
N ILE A 25 -7.24 3.96 0.47
CA ILE A 25 -5.91 3.41 0.22
C ILE A 25 -4.91 4.55 -0.01
N HIS A 26 -5.26 5.51 -0.85
CA HIS A 26 -4.38 6.61 -1.25
C HIS A 26 -3.99 7.51 -0.07
N TRP A 27 -4.97 8.12 0.63
CA TRP A 27 -4.68 9.10 1.69
C TRP A 27 -4.38 8.46 3.04
N ASN A 28 -5.18 7.49 3.48
CA ASN A 28 -4.96 6.89 4.80
C ASN A 28 -3.78 5.93 4.77
N LEU A 29 -3.79 4.93 3.88
CA LEU A 29 -2.78 3.89 3.89
C LEU A 29 -1.45 4.35 3.28
N CYS A 30 -1.42 4.84 2.05
CA CYS A 30 -0.18 5.18 1.34
C CYS A 30 0.45 6.47 1.88
N ILE A 31 -0.18 7.63 1.63
CA ILE A 31 0.35 8.94 2.08
C ILE A 31 0.55 8.94 3.59
N GLY A 32 -0.41 8.42 4.35
CA GLY A 32 -0.32 8.37 5.80
C GLY A 32 0.82 7.51 6.33
N THR A 33 1.17 6.42 5.65
CA THR A 33 2.34 5.61 6.02
C THR A 33 3.62 6.38 5.71
N ILE A 34 3.76 6.92 4.50
CA ILE A 34 4.96 7.69 4.10
C ILE A 34 5.17 8.89 5.02
N ALA A 35 4.11 9.64 5.35
CA ALA A 35 4.18 10.80 6.24
C ALA A 35 4.47 10.45 7.72
N SER A 36 4.40 9.17 8.11
CA SER A 36 4.74 8.73 9.47
C SER A 36 6.25 8.64 9.72
N TYR A 37 7.09 8.90 8.72
CA TYR A 37 8.55 8.83 8.80
C TYR A 37 9.16 10.22 8.59
N PRO A 38 9.34 11.03 9.66
CA PRO A 38 9.81 12.41 9.56
C PRO A 38 11.28 12.53 9.13
N ASP A 39 12.10 11.52 9.43
CA ASP A 39 13.54 11.49 9.15
C ASP A 39 13.87 10.84 7.78
N ALA A 40 12.86 10.60 6.95
CA ALA A 40 13.04 9.96 5.65
C ALA A 40 13.84 10.85 4.68
N HIS A 41 14.41 10.22 3.64
CA HIS A 41 15.24 10.89 2.64
C HIS A 41 14.50 12.10 1.99
N PRO A 42 15.19 13.22 1.65
CA PRO A 42 14.54 14.41 1.08
C PRO A 42 13.65 14.16 -0.14
N THR A 43 13.98 13.17 -0.98
CA THR A 43 13.16 12.71 -2.14
C THR A 43 11.74 12.28 -1.73
N VAL A 44 11.55 11.79 -0.51
CA VAL A 44 10.24 11.39 0.01
C VAL A 44 9.28 12.58 0.06
N LYS A 45 9.79 13.80 0.27
CA LYS A 45 8.96 15.02 0.22
C LYS A 45 8.39 15.27 -1.18
N SER A 46 9.18 15.08 -2.24
CA SER A 46 8.69 15.19 -3.63
C SER A 46 7.68 14.09 -3.97
N ILE A 47 7.87 12.87 -3.46
CA ILE A 47 6.89 11.79 -3.63
C ILE A 47 5.58 12.11 -2.91
N LEU A 48 5.64 12.62 -1.68
CA LEU A 48 4.44 13.07 -0.96
C LEU A 48 3.71 14.18 -1.71
N GLN A 49 4.44 15.14 -2.28
CA GLN A 49 3.84 16.20 -3.09
C GLN A 49 3.18 15.62 -4.36
N GLU A 50 3.84 14.73 -5.08
CA GLU A 50 3.30 14.04 -6.26
C GLU A 50 1.98 13.32 -5.95
N LEU A 51 1.93 12.60 -4.83
CA LEU A 51 0.73 11.90 -4.35
C LEU A 51 -0.37 12.89 -3.96
N GLN A 52 -0.05 13.94 -3.23
CA GLN A 52 -1.03 14.97 -2.82
C GLN A 52 -1.64 15.72 -4.02
N GLU A 53 -0.88 15.89 -5.10
CA GLU A 53 -1.32 16.49 -6.35
C GLU A 53 -2.04 15.50 -7.28
N PHE A 54 -2.22 14.23 -6.86
CA PHE A 54 -2.78 13.14 -7.67
C PHE A 54 -2.08 12.92 -9.03
N LYS A 55 -0.80 13.32 -9.14
CA LYS A 55 0.03 12.96 -10.29
C LYS A 55 0.23 11.44 -10.37
N SER A 56 0.20 10.78 -9.22
CA SER A 56 0.10 9.33 -9.10
C SER A 56 -0.90 8.93 -8.03
N VAL A 57 -1.45 7.72 -8.14
CA VAL A 57 -2.31 7.13 -7.11
C VAL A 57 -1.50 6.17 -6.24
N GLY A 58 -1.43 6.50 -4.95
CA GLY A 58 -0.83 5.70 -3.90
C GLY A 58 -1.57 4.39 -3.58
N GLU A 59 -0.82 3.31 -3.44
CA GLU A 59 -1.27 1.96 -3.09
C GLU A 59 -0.58 1.45 -1.81
N PHE A 60 -1.16 0.41 -1.20
CA PHE A 60 -0.64 -0.21 0.03
C PHE A 60 -0.61 -1.73 -0.10
N MET A 61 0.59 -2.30 -0.18
CA MET A 61 0.83 -3.71 -0.48
C MET A 61 1.42 -4.45 0.71
N LEU A 62 0.55 -4.81 1.65
CA LEU A 62 0.91 -5.65 2.80
C LEU A 62 0.59 -7.12 2.52
N SER A 63 -0.69 -7.42 2.32
CA SER A 63 -1.21 -8.78 2.17
C SER A 63 -0.68 -9.50 0.94
N GLU A 64 -0.45 -10.79 1.10
CA GLU A 64 -0.05 -11.73 0.06
C GLU A 64 -1.12 -12.80 -0.13
N VAL A 65 -1.09 -13.51 -1.26
CA VAL A 65 -2.01 -14.62 -1.53
C VAL A 65 -2.00 -15.65 -0.38
N GLY A 66 -0.83 -15.93 0.19
CA GLY A 66 -0.64 -16.87 1.31
C GLY A 66 -0.73 -16.24 2.70
N HIS A 67 -0.64 -14.92 2.82
CA HIS A 67 -0.51 -14.23 4.11
C HIS A 67 -1.44 -13.02 4.21
N GLY A 68 -2.41 -13.08 5.13
CA GLY A 68 -3.38 -12.01 5.38
C GLY A 68 -3.36 -11.59 6.84
N LEU A 69 -4.04 -12.37 7.68
CA LEU A 69 -4.09 -12.14 9.13
C LEU A 69 -2.73 -12.34 9.82
N ASP A 70 -1.83 -13.10 9.18
CA ASP A 70 -0.49 -13.41 9.63
C ASP A 70 0.59 -12.64 8.86
N ALA A 71 0.30 -11.41 8.42
CA ALA A 71 1.17 -10.57 7.58
C ALA A 71 2.58 -10.26 8.14
N ARG A 72 2.91 -10.71 9.37
CA ARG A 72 4.29 -10.72 9.88
C ARG A 72 5.17 -11.78 9.22
N ASN A 73 4.55 -12.80 8.63
CA ASN A 73 5.19 -13.93 7.96
C ASN A 73 5.14 -13.82 6.44
N ILE A 74 4.87 -12.63 5.90
CA ILE A 74 4.97 -12.38 4.46
C ILE A 74 6.33 -12.82 3.93
N GLU A 75 6.36 -13.13 2.64
CA GLU A 75 7.49 -13.78 1.99
C GLU A 75 8.09 -12.97 0.85
N THR A 76 7.45 -11.87 0.42
CA THR A 76 8.12 -10.90 -0.46
C THR A 76 9.39 -10.43 0.25
N THR A 77 10.54 -10.50 -0.43
CA THR A 77 11.85 -10.17 0.13
C THR A 77 12.39 -8.88 -0.46
N ALA A 78 13.10 -8.10 0.34
CA ALA A 78 13.96 -7.03 -0.12
C ALA A 78 15.37 -7.29 0.40
N THR A 79 16.32 -7.62 -0.49
CA THR A 79 17.70 -7.91 -0.10
C THR A 79 18.56 -6.68 -0.34
N MET A 80 19.22 -6.17 0.70
CA MET A 80 20.13 -5.03 0.59
C MET A 80 21.44 -5.46 -0.08
N ASN A 81 21.83 -4.72 -1.11
CA ASN A 81 23.09 -4.86 -1.83
C ASN A 81 24.21 -4.08 -1.13
N SER A 82 25.46 -4.31 -1.54
CA SER A 82 26.64 -3.63 -0.95
C SER A 82 26.66 -2.11 -1.14
N ASP A 83 25.95 -1.59 -2.14
CA ASP A 83 25.80 -0.16 -2.41
C ASP A 83 24.60 0.47 -1.67
N GLY A 84 23.89 -0.31 -0.84
CA GLY A 84 22.71 0.11 -0.11
C GLY A 84 21.41 0.07 -0.93
N SER A 85 21.46 -0.27 -2.22
CA SER A 85 20.26 -0.54 -3.01
C SER A 85 19.58 -1.83 -2.56
N PHE A 86 18.37 -2.10 -3.05
CA PHE A 86 17.61 -3.30 -2.69
C PHE A 86 17.17 -4.08 -3.92
N ASP A 87 17.19 -5.41 -3.81
CA ASP A 87 16.55 -6.33 -4.73
C ASP A 87 15.20 -6.80 -4.16
N LEU A 88 14.09 -6.31 -4.72
CA LEU A 88 12.74 -6.68 -4.33
C LEU A 88 12.23 -7.85 -5.17
N HIS A 89 11.84 -8.93 -4.50
CA HIS A 89 11.47 -10.17 -5.16
C HIS A 89 10.29 -10.89 -4.50
N THR A 90 9.46 -11.51 -5.34
CA THR A 90 8.42 -12.46 -4.96
C THR A 90 8.93 -13.89 -5.21
N PRO A 91 9.43 -14.60 -4.18
CA PRO A 91 10.13 -15.88 -4.37
C PRO A 91 9.20 -17.04 -4.72
N VAL A 92 7.93 -16.97 -4.32
CA VAL A 92 6.91 -18.01 -4.54
C VAL A 92 5.57 -17.41 -4.90
N SER A 93 4.72 -18.13 -5.63
CA SER A 93 3.42 -17.62 -6.09
C SER A 93 2.49 -17.17 -4.95
N ARG A 94 2.58 -17.83 -3.78
CA ARG A 94 1.82 -17.45 -2.58
C ARG A 94 2.29 -16.12 -1.96
N ALA A 95 3.51 -15.68 -2.27
CA ALA A 95 4.07 -14.40 -1.81
C ALA A 95 3.60 -13.22 -2.68
N ALA A 96 2.85 -13.46 -3.75
CA ALA A 96 2.34 -12.39 -4.60
C ALA A 96 1.43 -11.46 -3.78
N LYS A 97 1.63 -10.15 -3.91
CA LYS A 97 0.76 -9.15 -3.28
C LYS A 97 -0.63 -9.26 -3.87
N ILE A 98 -1.66 -9.17 -3.03
CA ILE A 98 -3.05 -9.35 -3.46
C ILE A 98 -3.91 -8.21 -2.95
N MET A 99 -4.86 -7.79 -3.79
CA MET A 99 -5.90 -6.78 -3.57
C MET A 99 -5.64 -5.38 -4.13
N PRO A 100 -4.47 -4.73 -3.96
CA PRO A 100 -4.29 -3.37 -4.45
C PRO A 100 -4.61 -3.22 -5.95
N PRO A 101 -5.37 -2.17 -6.36
CA PRO A 101 -5.68 -1.87 -7.75
C PRO A 101 -4.46 -1.34 -8.51
N THR A 102 -3.72 -2.24 -9.15
CA THR A 102 -2.40 -1.95 -9.74
C THR A 102 -2.32 -2.27 -11.21
N THR A 103 -3.45 -2.54 -11.86
CA THR A 103 -3.43 -2.74 -13.30
C THR A 103 -3.36 -1.40 -14.02
N LEU A 104 -3.13 -1.46 -15.32
CA LEU A 104 -3.05 -0.27 -16.17
C LEU A 104 -4.44 0.27 -16.55
N LEU A 105 -5.54 -0.37 -16.12
CA LEU A 105 -6.91 -0.01 -16.52
C LEU A 105 -7.30 1.42 -16.14
N ALA A 106 -6.76 1.95 -15.05
CA ALA A 106 -7.04 3.31 -14.60
C ALA A 106 -6.35 4.39 -15.45
N GLY A 107 -5.38 4.03 -16.30
CA GLY A 107 -4.62 4.99 -17.12
C GLY A 107 -3.83 6.02 -16.30
N MET A 108 -3.53 5.72 -15.04
CA MET A 108 -2.83 6.61 -14.10
C MET A 108 -1.58 5.94 -13.56
N PRO A 109 -0.48 6.67 -13.31
CA PRO A 109 0.67 6.11 -12.64
C PRO A 109 0.36 5.75 -11.18
N ARG A 110 0.95 4.66 -10.71
CA ARG A 110 0.75 4.09 -9.37
C ARG A 110 2.08 4.01 -8.66
N LEU A 111 2.04 4.37 -7.39
CA LEU A 111 3.15 4.20 -6.45
C LEU A 111 2.62 3.44 -5.25
N ALA A 112 3.35 2.45 -4.77
CA ALA A 112 2.93 1.64 -3.64
C ALA A 112 3.89 1.76 -2.47
N VAL A 113 3.35 1.66 -1.26
CA VAL A 113 4.12 1.21 -0.10
C VAL A 113 4.08 -0.32 -0.10
N VAL A 114 5.20 -0.95 -0.44
CA VAL A 114 5.35 -2.41 -0.49
C VAL A 114 6.02 -2.89 0.78
N PHE A 115 5.38 -3.82 1.48
CA PHE A 115 5.95 -4.45 2.67
C PHE A 115 6.69 -5.71 2.25
N ALA A 116 7.95 -5.84 2.67
CA ALA A 116 8.79 -6.99 2.37
C ALA A 116 9.69 -7.34 3.56
N GLN A 117 10.10 -8.60 3.68
CA GLN A 117 11.13 -9.03 4.61
C GLN A 117 12.47 -8.45 4.16
N LEU A 118 13.01 -7.50 4.91
CA LEU A 118 14.32 -6.93 4.64
C LEU A 118 15.41 -7.90 5.09
N THR A 119 16.35 -8.21 4.21
CA THR A 119 17.62 -8.86 4.58
C THR A 119 18.76 -7.89 4.32
N ALA A 120 19.55 -7.57 5.36
CA ALA A 120 20.71 -6.69 5.27
C ALA A 120 21.90 -7.33 5.99
N ASP A 121 23.06 -7.36 5.32
CA ASP A 121 24.28 -8.05 5.78
C ASP A 121 24.05 -9.54 6.07
N GLY A 122 23.19 -10.20 5.29
CA GLY A 122 22.81 -11.60 5.51
C GLY A 122 21.89 -11.83 6.71
N VAL A 123 21.46 -10.77 7.41
CA VAL A 123 20.58 -10.83 8.57
C VAL A 123 19.18 -10.36 8.19
N ASN A 124 18.18 -11.16 8.51
CA ASN A 124 16.77 -10.77 8.36
C ASN A 124 16.42 -9.68 9.41
N ARG A 125 16.03 -8.50 8.93
CA ARG A 125 15.64 -7.33 9.72
C ARG A 125 14.12 -7.19 9.88
N GLY A 126 13.35 -8.18 9.45
CA GLY A 126 11.90 -8.21 9.55
C GLY A 126 11.20 -7.43 8.43
N VAL A 127 9.90 -7.27 8.58
CA VAL A 127 9.06 -6.62 7.57
C VAL A 127 9.29 -5.10 7.59
N ARG A 128 9.60 -4.54 6.42
CA ARG A 128 9.88 -3.12 6.21
C ARG A 128 9.05 -2.55 5.06
N PRO A 129 8.65 -1.27 5.12
CA PRO A 129 7.93 -0.60 4.05
C PRO A 129 8.88 0.09 3.07
N PHE A 130 8.67 -0.16 1.77
CA PHE A 130 9.43 0.41 0.66
C PHE A 130 8.52 1.21 -0.26
N ILE A 131 8.98 2.38 -0.73
CA ILE A 131 8.33 3.10 -1.82
C ILE A 131 8.69 2.44 -3.15
N VAL A 132 7.68 1.99 -3.90
CA VAL A 132 7.90 1.31 -5.19
C VAL A 132 6.99 1.91 -6.27
N ARG A 133 7.59 2.34 -7.38
CA ARG A 133 6.83 2.71 -8.59
C ARG A 133 6.30 1.44 -9.24
N ILE A 134 4.98 1.34 -9.43
CA ILE A 134 4.34 0.13 -9.97
C ILE A 134 4.18 0.19 -11.48
N ASN A 135 3.78 1.34 -12.01
CA ASN A 135 3.69 1.64 -13.43
C ASN A 135 4.06 3.12 -13.68
N GLN A 136 4.36 3.41 -14.93
CA GLN A 136 4.77 4.73 -15.41
C GLN A 136 3.57 5.51 -15.98
N ASP A 137 3.80 6.78 -16.30
CA ASP A 137 2.85 7.69 -16.94
C ASP A 137 2.58 7.35 -18.42
N ASP A 138 3.52 6.69 -19.08
CA ASP A 138 3.36 6.17 -20.45
C ASP A 138 2.45 4.94 -20.56
N GLY A 139 1.88 4.47 -19.43
CA GLY A 139 1.01 3.31 -19.38
C GLY A 139 1.75 1.98 -19.38
N THR A 140 3.05 1.94 -19.07
CA THR A 140 3.83 0.70 -18.94
C THR A 140 4.05 0.30 -17.48
N MET A 141 4.13 -1.00 -17.22
CA MET A 141 4.54 -1.51 -15.89
C MET A 141 6.02 -1.21 -15.65
N SER A 142 6.40 -0.93 -14.40
CA SER A 142 7.80 -0.82 -14.03
C SER A 142 8.55 -2.14 -14.33
N PRO A 143 9.84 -2.08 -14.72
CA PRO A 143 10.63 -3.28 -14.97
C PRO A 143 10.57 -4.27 -13.80
N GLY A 144 10.29 -5.54 -14.11
CA GLY A 144 10.16 -6.62 -13.14
C GLY A 144 8.85 -6.63 -12.34
N VAL A 145 7.96 -5.64 -12.51
CA VAL A 145 6.63 -5.63 -11.87
C VAL A 145 5.59 -6.24 -12.80
N ILE A 146 4.89 -7.27 -12.34
CA ILE A 146 3.79 -7.90 -13.09
C ILE A 146 2.51 -7.75 -12.28
N SER A 147 1.48 -7.19 -12.89
CA SER A 147 0.14 -7.08 -12.30
C SER A 147 -0.89 -7.86 -13.13
N ARG A 148 -1.69 -8.69 -12.46
CA ARG A 148 -2.75 -9.50 -13.07
C ARG A 148 -4.08 -9.22 -12.38
N LEU A 149 -5.05 -8.78 -13.16
CA LEU A 149 -6.41 -8.51 -12.71
C LEU A 149 -7.03 -9.75 -12.06
N LEU A 150 -7.69 -9.56 -10.92
CA LEU A 150 -8.53 -10.60 -10.31
C LEU A 150 -9.84 -10.76 -11.09
N PRO A 151 -10.47 -11.95 -11.08
CA PRO A 151 -11.82 -12.13 -11.62
C PRO A 151 -12.81 -11.12 -11.03
N SER A 152 -13.94 -10.92 -11.71
CA SER A 152 -15.00 -10.05 -11.18
C SER A 152 -15.46 -10.52 -9.79
N ARG A 153 -15.68 -9.57 -8.88
CA ARG A 153 -16.07 -9.83 -7.49
C ARG A 153 -17.29 -8.99 -7.09
N PRO A 154 -18.07 -9.44 -6.11
CA PRO A 154 -19.05 -8.59 -5.45
C PRO A 154 -18.38 -7.34 -4.86
N GLY A 155 -19.07 -6.20 -4.91
CA GLY A 155 -18.54 -4.91 -4.44
C GLY A 155 -18.27 -3.92 -5.58
N PRO A 156 -17.41 -2.90 -5.36
CA PRO A 156 -17.19 -1.84 -6.32
C PRO A 156 -16.46 -2.36 -7.57
N LYS A 157 -17.23 -2.59 -8.64
CA LYS A 157 -16.75 -3.08 -9.94
C LYS A 157 -15.64 -2.24 -10.60
N PRO A 158 -15.56 -0.91 -10.43
CA PRO A 158 -14.51 -0.11 -11.06
C PRO A 158 -13.11 -0.32 -10.46
N VAL A 159 -12.98 -0.95 -9.29
CA VAL A 159 -11.68 -1.13 -8.63
C VAL A 159 -11.00 -2.37 -9.21
N ASP A 160 -9.94 -2.16 -9.97
CA ASP A 160 -9.16 -3.14 -10.72
C ASP A 160 -8.21 -3.94 -9.81
N HIS A 161 -8.75 -4.51 -8.75
CA HIS A 161 -7.99 -5.31 -7.79
C HIS A 161 -7.16 -6.39 -8.46
N ALA A 162 -5.88 -6.49 -8.09
CA ALA A 162 -4.93 -7.34 -8.79
C ALA A 162 -4.14 -8.26 -7.85
N VAL A 163 -3.44 -9.21 -8.48
CA VAL A 163 -2.29 -9.92 -7.93
C VAL A 163 -1.04 -9.32 -8.55
N THR A 164 -0.10 -8.85 -7.73
CA THR A 164 1.16 -8.22 -8.18
C THR A 164 2.36 -9.04 -7.74
N THR A 165 3.31 -9.29 -8.64
CA THR A 165 4.59 -9.97 -8.35
C THR A 165 5.77 -9.10 -8.74
N PHE A 166 6.89 -9.31 -8.06
CA PHE A 166 8.14 -8.61 -8.28
C PHE A 166 9.24 -9.60 -8.69
N HIS A 167 9.84 -9.39 -9.87
CA HIS A 167 10.90 -10.21 -10.42
C HIS A 167 12.21 -9.42 -10.43
N HIS A 168 12.96 -9.54 -9.33
CA HIS A 168 14.22 -8.87 -9.10
C HIS A 168 14.19 -7.37 -9.44
N VAL A 169 13.29 -6.65 -8.77
CA VAL A 169 13.08 -5.22 -8.98
C VAL A 169 14.15 -4.46 -8.20
N TYR A 170 15.00 -3.74 -8.92
CA TYR A 170 15.99 -2.82 -8.32
C TYR A 170 15.28 -1.63 -7.65
N LEU A 171 15.63 -1.37 -6.39
CA LEU A 171 15.16 -0.21 -5.65
C LEU A 171 16.34 0.61 -5.11
N GLU A 172 16.25 1.92 -5.23
CA GLU A 172 17.26 2.85 -4.74
C GLU A 172 17.34 2.86 -3.19
N PRO A 173 18.50 3.18 -2.59
CA PRO A 173 18.64 3.20 -1.13
C PRO A 173 17.59 4.05 -0.38
N TRP A 174 17.17 5.17 -0.99
CA TRP A 174 16.24 6.12 -0.38
C TRP A 174 14.80 5.61 -0.24
N VAL A 175 14.44 4.51 -0.91
CA VAL A 175 13.04 4.03 -0.92
C VAL A 175 12.62 3.37 0.37
N LEU A 176 13.58 2.92 1.19
CA LEU A 176 13.32 2.40 2.52
C LEU A 176 12.95 3.59 3.42
N LEU A 177 11.76 3.55 4.00
CA LEU A 177 11.22 4.69 4.76
C LEU A 177 11.89 4.89 6.13
N GLU A 178 12.78 3.99 6.55
CA GLU A 178 13.44 3.99 7.84
C GLU A 178 14.86 3.41 7.76
N ASP A 179 15.55 3.33 8.88
CA ASP A 179 16.86 2.67 8.92
C ASP A 179 16.76 1.14 8.82
N ALA A 180 17.82 0.52 8.32
CA ALA A 180 17.94 -0.93 8.22
C ALA A 180 18.38 -1.60 9.54
N SER A 181 18.25 -0.92 10.68
CA SER A 181 18.66 -1.47 11.96
C SER A 181 17.73 -2.61 12.39
N SER A 182 18.26 -3.48 13.25
CA SER A 182 17.46 -4.52 13.88
C SER A 182 16.64 -3.92 15.02
N SER A 183 15.41 -4.39 15.17
CA SER A 183 14.56 -4.00 16.30
C SER A 183 14.70 -4.95 17.48
N ASP A 184 14.79 -4.36 18.68
CA ASP A 184 14.67 -5.10 19.94
C ASP A 184 13.26 -5.69 20.16
N ASN A 185 12.25 -5.16 19.46
CA ASN A 185 10.87 -5.65 19.55
C ASN A 185 10.19 -5.68 18.17
N PRO A 186 10.39 -6.78 17.40
CA PRO A 186 9.86 -6.93 16.05
C PRO A 186 8.32 -6.79 15.97
N ARG A 187 7.60 -7.16 17.04
CA ARG A 187 6.14 -7.05 17.08
C ARG A 187 5.68 -5.60 17.18
N LYS A 188 6.31 -4.82 18.07
CA LYS A 188 6.00 -3.40 18.24
C LYS A 188 6.35 -2.62 16.98
N GLU A 189 7.48 -2.96 16.38
CA GLU A 189 7.94 -2.38 15.13
C GLU A 189 6.97 -2.66 13.98
N PHE A 190 6.61 -3.93 13.73
CA PHE A 190 5.62 -4.28 12.71
C PHE A 190 4.31 -3.50 12.90
N SER A 191 3.83 -3.44 14.15
CA SER A 191 2.60 -2.70 14.49
C SER A 191 2.70 -1.20 14.18
N ARG A 192 3.91 -0.61 14.33
CA ARG A 192 4.18 0.78 13.96
C ARG A 192 4.11 0.97 12.45
N HIS A 193 4.72 0.08 11.65
CA HIS A 193 4.67 0.21 10.19
C HIS A 193 3.25 0.07 9.64
N THR A 194 2.45 -0.81 10.24
CA THR A 194 1.07 -1.07 9.80
C THR A 194 0.02 -0.26 10.56
N GLN A 195 0.40 0.76 11.34
CA GLN A 195 -0.51 1.49 12.22
C GLN A 195 -1.69 2.14 11.47
N ARG A 196 -1.51 2.51 10.20
CA ARG A 196 -2.57 3.10 9.36
C ARG A 196 -3.68 2.11 9.02
N VAL A 197 -3.43 0.80 9.13
CA VAL A 197 -4.48 -0.24 9.05
C VAL A 197 -5.42 -0.14 10.24
N THR A 198 -4.89 0.04 11.45
CA THR A 198 -5.69 0.26 12.67
C THR A 198 -6.49 1.55 12.57
N THR A 199 -5.84 2.66 12.19
CA THR A 199 -6.52 3.95 11.97
C THR A 199 -7.65 3.81 10.94
N GLY A 200 -7.36 3.21 9.79
CA GLY A 200 -8.35 2.99 8.73
C GLY A 200 -9.53 2.14 9.17
N THR A 201 -9.28 1.08 9.95
CA THR A 201 -10.34 0.19 10.47
C THR A 201 -11.29 0.94 11.40
N LEU A 202 -10.75 1.74 12.32
CA LEU A 202 -11.55 2.55 13.24
C LEU A 202 -12.38 3.60 12.47
N SER A 203 -11.76 4.30 11.52
CA SER A 203 -12.46 5.31 10.72
C SER A 203 -13.52 4.71 9.80
N SER A 204 -13.26 3.56 9.19
CA SER A 204 -14.22 2.88 8.30
C SER A 204 -15.51 2.49 9.05
N SER A 205 -15.38 2.15 10.33
CA SER A 205 -16.54 1.84 11.18
C SER A 205 -17.50 3.03 11.32
N MET A 206 -17.00 4.26 11.24
CA MET A 206 -17.82 5.47 11.26
C MET A 206 -18.66 5.64 10.00
N GLY A 207 -18.20 5.11 8.86
CA GLY A 207 -18.94 5.10 7.60
C GLY A 207 -20.22 4.26 7.64
N ASN A 208 -20.35 3.34 8.61
CA ASN A 208 -21.58 2.56 8.78
C ASN A 208 -22.76 3.43 9.23
N ILE A 209 -22.53 4.52 9.96
CA ILE A 209 -23.61 5.40 10.45
C ILE A 209 -24.40 6.03 9.28
N PRO A 210 -23.76 6.76 8.33
CA PRO A 210 -24.50 7.33 7.20
C PRO A 210 -25.09 6.26 6.29
N VAL A 211 -24.44 5.11 6.12
CA VAL A 211 -24.98 3.98 5.34
C VAL A 211 -26.26 3.44 5.96
N LEU A 212 -26.25 3.15 7.28
CA LEU A 212 -27.45 2.68 7.99
C LEU A 212 -28.57 3.71 7.96
N ARG A 213 -28.25 5.01 8.07
CA ARG A 213 -29.25 6.08 7.94
C ARG A 213 -29.89 6.11 6.55
N LEU A 214 -29.09 5.96 5.50
CA LEU A 214 -29.60 5.90 4.13
C LEU A 214 -30.45 4.66 3.89
N ILE A 215 -30.01 3.50 4.37
CA ILE A 215 -30.78 2.25 4.28
C ILE A 215 -32.11 2.39 5.00
N ALA A 216 -32.12 2.91 6.23
CA ALA A 216 -33.34 3.14 6.98
C ALA A 216 -34.28 4.11 6.25
N PHE A 217 -33.75 5.21 5.71
CA PHE A 217 -34.55 6.16 4.92
C PHE A 217 -35.18 5.52 3.67
N ILE A 218 -34.45 4.63 2.98
CA ILE A 218 -34.96 3.92 1.81
C ILE A 218 -35.99 2.85 2.22
N ALA A 219 -35.80 2.19 3.37
CA ALA A 219 -36.63 1.09 3.82
C ALA A 219 -37.94 1.53 4.51
N GLY A 220 -37.97 2.71 5.15
CA GLY A 220 -39.15 3.25 5.86
C GLY A 220 -38.98 3.28 7.37
#